data_AF-A0A392U1T1-F1
#
_entry.id   AF-A0A392U1T1-F1
#
_cell.length_a   1.000
_cell.length_b   1.000
_cell.length_c   1.000
_cell.angle_alpha   90.00
_cell.angle_beta   90.00
_cell.angle_gamma   90.00
#
_symmetry.space_group_name_H-M   'P 1'
#
loop_
_entity.id
_entity.type
_entity.pdbx_description
1 polymer ?
#
loop_
_entity_poly.entity_id
_entity_poly.type
_entity_poly.pdbx_seq_one_letter_code
_entity_poly.pdbx_strand_id
1 'polypeptide(L)' 'MNVVCTLCVYAAICKHEGVPLRFPGTKGAWENYYMASDADLIAEQHIWAAVDPYAKNEAFNCSNGDVFRWKQLWK' A
#
# COMPACT_ATOMS: atom_id res chain seq x y z
N MET A 1 4.77 -7.47 0.34
CA MET A 1 4.16 -7.80 -0.97
C MET A 1 3.70 -6.51 -1.63
N ASN A 2 4.06 -6.26 -2.90
CA ASN A 2 3.64 -5.03 -3.61
C ASN A 2 2.33 -5.28 -4.37
N VAL A 3 1.20 -4.92 -3.76
CA VAL A 3 -0.13 -5.06 -4.38
C VAL A 3 -0.38 -4.02 -5.47
N VAL A 4 0.19 -2.82 -5.35
CA VAL A 4 -0.06 -1.70 -6.27
C VAL A 4 0.47 -2.02 -7.68
N CYS A 5 1.66 -2.62 -7.80
CA CYS A 5 2.19 -3.04 -9.10
C CYS A 5 1.25 -4.01 -9.84
N THR A 6 0.67 -4.98 -9.14
CA THR A 6 -0.30 -5.92 -9.73
C THR A 6 -1.54 -5.20 -10.24
N LEU A 7 -2.04 -4.20 -9.49
CA LEU A 7 -3.20 -3.40 -9.88
C LEU A 7 -2.89 -2.50 -11.08
N CYS A 8 -1.66 -1.97 -11.19
CA CYS A 8 -1.21 -1.22 -12.37
C CYS A 8 -1.20 -2.10 -13.63
N VAL A 9 -0.71 -3.34 -13.53
CA VAL A 9 -0.74 -4.30 -14.65
C VAL A 9 -2.18 -4.61 -15.06
N TYR A 10 -3.07 -4.87 -14.08
CA TYR A 10 -4.49 -5.07 -14.33
C TYR A 10 -5.12 -3.87 -15.05
N ALA A 11 -4.85 -2.64 -14.59
CA ALA A 11 -5.35 -1.43 -15.23
C ALA A 11 -4.82 -1.25 -16.65
N ALA A 12 -3.55 -1.59 -16.90
CA ALA A 12 -2.97 -1.55 -18.24
C ALA A 12 -3.65 -2.55 -19.19
N ILE A 13 -3.97 -3.76 -18.71
CA ILE A 13 -4.71 -4.77 -19.49
C ILE A 13 -6.13 -4.26 -19.78
N CYS A 14 -6.87 -3.78 -18.79
CA CYS A 14 -8.22 -3.23 -19.01
C CYS A 14 -8.22 -2.10 -20.04
N LYS A 15 -7.21 -1.22 -19.98
CA LYS A 15 -7.03 -0.16 -20.96
C LYS A 15 -6.73 -0.69 -22.36
N HIS A 16 -5.87 -1.71 -22.48
CA HIS A 16 -5.53 -2.33 -23.76
C HIS A 16 -6.73 -3.00 -24.41
N GLU A 17 -7.54 -3.71 -23.62
CA GLU A 17 -8.73 -4.44 -24.08
C GLU A 17 -9.98 -3.54 -24.22
N GLY A 18 -9.92 -2.28 -23.78
CA GLY A 18 -11.06 -1.36 -23.84
C GLY A 18 -12.19 -1.70 -22.87
N VAL A 19 -11.90 -2.42 -21.78
CA VAL A 19 -12.88 -2.85 -20.78
C VAL A 19 -12.82 -1.98 -19.51
N PRO A 20 -13.92 -1.86 -18.74
CA PRO A 20 -13.92 -1.09 -17.51
C PRO A 20 -12.97 -1.66 -16.43
N LEU A 21 -12.34 -0.77 -15.66
CA LEU A 21 -11.52 -1.12 -14.50
C LEU A 21 -12.40 -1.55 -13.31
N ARG A 22 -12.79 -2.82 -13.25
CA ARG A 22 -13.65 -3.35 -12.17
C ARG A 22 -12.81 -3.66 -10.93
N PHE A 23 -13.29 -3.25 -9.76
CA PHE A 23 -12.61 -3.58 -8.51
C PHE A 23 -12.65 -5.11 -8.26
N PRO A 24 -11.49 -5.79 -8.06
CA PRO A 24 -11.45 -7.24 -7.97
C PRO A 24 -11.73 -7.78 -6.56
N GLY A 25 -11.88 -6.90 -5.55
CA GLY A 25 -12.03 -7.28 -4.15
C GLY A 25 -13.47 -7.45 -3.68
N THR A 26 -13.62 -7.77 -2.39
CA THR A 26 -14.94 -7.89 -1.74
C THR A 26 -15.52 -6.53 -1.36
N LYS A 27 -16.83 -6.49 -1.06
CA LYS A 27 -17.47 -5.29 -0.49
C LYS A 27 -16.80 -4.82 0.81
N GLY A 28 -16.32 -5.76 1.63
CA GLY A 28 -15.56 -5.44 2.85
C GLY A 28 -14.28 -4.68 2.52
N ALA A 29 -13.55 -5.11 1.49
CA ALA A 29 -12.34 -4.41 1.06
C ALA A 29 -12.63 -3.03 0.45
N TRP A 30 -13.75 -2.90 -0.26
CA TRP A 30 -14.17 -1.63 -0.83
C TRP A 30 -14.53 -0.57 0.23
N GLU A 31 -15.24 -0.99 1.28
CA GLU A 31 -15.80 -0.08 2.28
C GLU A 31 -14.89 0.15 3.49
N ASN A 32 -14.00 -0.77 3.86
CA ASN A 32 -13.21 -0.64 5.08
C ASN A 32 -11.98 0.26 4.93
N TYR A 33 -11.43 0.67 6.08
CA TYR A 33 -10.19 1.41 6.15
C TYR A 33 -8.98 0.48 6.03
N TYR A 34 -7.96 0.98 5.34
CA TYR A 34 -6.68 0.32 5.10
C TYR A 34 -5.54 1.28 5.43
N MET A 35 -4.39 0.70 5.79
CA MET A 35 -3.11 1.39 5.89
C MET A 35 -2.18 0.82 4.82
N ALA A 36 -1.20 1.62 4.41
CA ALA A 36 -0.09 1.18 3.56
C ALA A 36 1.24 1.57 4.20
N SER A 37 2.31 1.00 3.66
CA SER A 37 3.68 1.30 4.03
C SER A 37 4.44 1.61 2.74
N ASP A 38 4.83 2.86 2.59
CA ASP A 38 5.63 3.33 1.48
C ASP A 38 7.04 2.72 1.52
N ALA A 39 7.60 2.42 0.35
CA ALA A 39 8.90 1.76 0.25
C ALA A 39 10.05 2.66 0.74
N ASP A 40 9.97 3.96 0.46
CA ASP A 40 10.98 4.93 0.89
C ASP A 40 10.86 5.16 2.40
N LEU A 41 9.64 5.26 2.94
CA LEU A 41 9.42 5.37 4.39
C LEU A 41 9.93 4.13 5.15
N ILE A 42 9.74 2.93 4.60
CA ILE A 42 10.33 1.70 5.18
C ILE A 42 11.86 1.78 5.17
N ALA A 43 12.46 2.26 4.07
CA ALA A 43 13.90 2.43 3.98
C ALA A 43 14.42 3.46 5.00
N GLU A 44 13.71 4.57 5.18
CA GLU A 44 13.99 5.57 6.21
C GLU A 44 13.90 4.99 7.62
N GLN A 45 12.88 4.17 7.92
CA GLN A 45 12.78 3.51 9.22
C GLN A 45 13.93 2.51 9.44
N HIS A 46 14.35 1.77 8.42
CA HIS A 46 15.54 0.91 8.53
C HIS A 46 16.81 1.70 8.82
N ILE A 47 17.02 2.83 8.13
CA ILE A 47 18.16 3.72 8.36
C ILE A 47 18.12 4.26 9.80
N TRP A 48 16.96 4.75 10.24
CA TRP A 48 16.75 5.22 11.61
C TRP A 48 17.11 4.13 12.64
N ALA A 49 16.57 2.92 12.50
CA ALA A 49 16.85 1.82 13.42
C ALA A 49 18.33 1.40 13.42
N ALA A 50 19.02 1.58 12.29
CA ALA A 50 20.45 1.30 12.17
C ALA A 50 21.33 2.32 12.91
N VAL A 51 20.90 3.57 13.08
CA VAL A 51 21.74 4.65 13.64
C VAL A 51 21.30 5.13 15.03
N ASP A 52 20.02 4.99 15.38
CA ASP A 52 19.47 5.50 16.63
C ASP A 52 19.66 4.50 17.79
N PRO A 53 20.27 4.89 18.93
CA PRO A 53 20.43 4.01 20.09
C PRO A 53 19.10 3.62 20.73
N TYR A 54 18.05 4.43 20.64
CA TYR A 54 16.72 4.14 21.20
C TYR A 54 15.95 3.09 20.40
N ALA A 55 16.40 2.78 19.19
CA ALA A 55 15.75 1.82 18.30
C ALA A 55 16.37 0.40 18.36
N LYS A 56 17.39 0.18 19.19
CA LYS A 56 18.14 -1.09 19.22
C LYS A 56 17.37 -2.21 19.91
N ASN A 57 17.42 -3.40 19.31
CA ASN A 57 16.83 -4.64 19.83
C ASN A 57 15.30 -4.59 20.00
N GLU A 58 14.64 -3.75 19.21
CA GLU A 58 13.19 -3.59 19.26
C GLU A 58 12.55 -3.99 17.92
N ALA A 59 11.29 -4.42 18.00
CA ALA A 59 10.46 -4.68 16.83
C ALA A 59 9.46 -3.53 16.65
N PHE A 60 9.51 -2.87 15.49
CA PHE A 60 8.62 -1.76 15.15
C PHE A 60 7.73 -2.10 13.95
N ASN A 61 6.49 -1.64 14.02
CA ASN A 61 5.63 -1.56 12.83
C ASN A 61 6.00 -0.32 12.01
N CYS A 62 5.74 -0.37 10.70
CA CYS A 62 5.92 0.77 9.79
C CYS A 62 4.66 0.96 8.94
N SER A 63 4.02 2.12 9.03
CA SER A 63 2.93 2.54 8.13
C SER A 63 3.04 4.03 7.86
N ASN A 64 2.32 4.51 6.85
CA ASN A 64 2.34 5.91 6.42
C ASN A 64 1.77 6.90 7.46
N GLY A 65 1.17 6.41 8.55
CA GLY A 65 0.55 7.22 9.58
C GLY A 65 -0.86 7.71 9.26
N ASP A 66 -1.44 7.31 8.12
CA ASP A 66 -2.80 7.63 7.69
C ASP A 66 -3.61 6.37 7.33
N VAL A 67 -4.87 6.57 6.95
CA VAL A 67 -5.76 5.52 6.45
C VAL A 67 -6.45 5.93 5.15
N PHE A 68 -6.74 4.97 4.30
CA PHE A 68 -7.49 5.15 3.07
C PHE A 68 -8.59 4.09 2.92
N ARG A 69 -9.53 4.30 1.99
CA ARG A 69 -10.45 3.26 1.52
C ARG A 69 -10.17 2.97 0.06
N TRP A 70 -10.22 1.69 -0.35
CA TRP A 70 -9.99 1.32 -1.75
C TRP A 70 -10.91 2.07 -2.72
N LYS A 71 -12.16 2.35 -2.32
CA LYS A 71 -13.09 3.14 -3.13
C LYS A 71 -12.63 4.54 -3.52
N GLN A 72 -11.73 5.15 -2.73
CA GLN A 72 -11.17 6.46 -3.01
C GLN A 72 -10.01 6.37 -3.99
N LEU A 73 -9.17 5.33 -3.87
CA LEU A 73 -8.04 5.10 -4.76
C LEU A 73 -8.46 4.54 -6.14
N TRP A 74 -9.62 3.90 -6.21
CA TRP A 74 -10.13 3.26 -7.42
C TRP A 74 -10.97 4.18 -8.31
N LYS A 75 -11.08 5.46 -7.96
CA LYS A 75 -11.81 6.48 -8.71
C LYS A 75 -11.02 6.91 -9.94
#